data_AF-A0A172TZW0-F1
#
_entry.id   AF-A0A172TZW0-F1
#
_cell.length_a   1.000
_cell.length_b   1.000
_cell.length_c   1.000
_cell.angle_alpha   90.00
_cell.angle_beta   90.00
_cell.angle_gamma   90.00
#
_symmetry.space_group_name_H-M   'P 1'
#
loop_
_entity.id
_entity.type
_entity.pdbx_description
1 polymer ?
#
loop_
_entity_poly.entity_id
_entity_poly.type
_entity_poly.pdbx_seq_one_letter_code
_entity_poly.pdbx_strand_id
1 'polypeptide(L)'
;MKKILLSLLTVALALGFTACTKPVIEPVEDLPVSATLIRHVDYTVRGTSRDTTYSTGGDKIITGAGYGFKSVQDKDANTFYVSIDAGPHIANTYGENVVFVIDKAKLKPGFVGVYSADQQAATPLYDATYAYSYKSENGSSANLHNLRMGLQMVGELKIESYDALRKAISGSYRLFMRLDTDPLKFTRIMEPEDKCELTVSGTFLNVKIKQN
;
A
#
# COMPACT_ATOMS: atom_id res chain seq x y z
N MET A 1 82.30 45.40 -24.05
CA MET A 1 81.65 44.09 -23.80
C MET A 1 80.30 44.37 -23.14
N LYS A 2 79.27 44.64 -23.97
CA LYS A 2 78.12 43.78 -24.33
C LYS A 2 77.13 43.52 -23.17
N LYS A 3 76.00 44.25 -23.25
CA LYS A 3 74.74 44.12 -22.50
C LYS A 3 74.05 42.77 -22.79
N ILE A 4 73.46 42.12 -21.78
CA ILE A 4 72.49 41.00 -21.92
C ILE A 4 71.48 41.15 -20.76
N LEU A 5 70.32 41.76 -20.97
CA LEU A 5 69.02 41.20 -21.43
C LEU A 5 68.20 40.49 -20.33
N LEU A 6 67.04 41.10 -20.03
CA LEU A 6 65.90 40.57 -19.28
C LEU A 6 65.41 39.24 -19.85
N SER A 7 64.95 38.34 -18.97
CA SER A 7 63.91 37.37 -19.31
C SER A 7 62.91 37.29 -18.16
N LEU A 8 61.71 37.81 -18.40
CA LEU A 8 60.53 37.62 -17.58
C LEU A 8 60.12 36.14 -17.66
N LEU A 9 60.07 35.47 -16.51
CA LEU A 9 59.47 34.14 -16.40
C LEU A 9 57.96 34.31 -16.13
N THR A 10 57.16 34.39 -17.19
CA THR A 10 55.70 34.24 -17.11
C THR A 10 55.37 32.77 -16.89
N VAL A 11 55.10 32.40 -15.64
CA VAL A 11 54.49 31.11 -15.29
C VAL A 11 53.04 31.13 -15.78
N ALA A 12 52.80 30.53 -16.94
CA ALA A 12 51.45 30.23 -17.41
C ALA A 12 50.89 29.08 -16.58
N LEU A 13 50.12 29.43 -15.54
CA LEU A 13 49.35 28.47 -14.76
C LEU A 13 48.17 28.01 -15.64
N ALA A 14 48.32 26.86 -16.29
CA ALA A 14 47.23 26.20 -17.01
C ALA A 14 46.21 25.71 -15.96
N LEU A 15 45.22 26.55 -15.67
CA LEU A 15 43.99 26.16 -15.01
C LEU A 15 43.25 25.20 -15.95
N GLY A 16 43.55 23.92 -15.83
CA GLY A 16 42.75 22.86 -16.42
C GLY A 16 41.36 22.91 -15.78
N PHE A 17 40.42 23.57 -16.45
CA PHE A 17 39.00 23.41 -16.20
C PHE A 17 38.66 21.95 -16.50
N THR A 18 38.75 21.09 -15.50
CA THR A 18 37.99 19.84 -15.50
C THR A 18 36.54 20.25 -15.36
N ALA A 19 35.90 20.54 -16.50
CA ALA A 19 34.46 20.63 -16.55
C ALA A 19 33.94 19.29 -16.03
N CYS A 20 33.40 19.28 -14.80
CA CYS A 20 32.66 18.15 -14.27
C CYS A 20 31.45 17.96 -15.18
N THR A 21 31.59 17.18 -16.24
CA THR A 21 30.46 16.65 -16.98
C THR A 21 29.67 15.84 -15.98
N LYS A 22 28.52 16.38 -15.56
CA LYS A 22 27.56 15.60 -14.77
C LYS A 22 27.31 14.32 -15.56
N PRO A 23 27.47 13.14 -14.95
CA PRO A 23 27.12 11.90 -15.62
C PRO A 23 25.68 12.00 -16.08
N VAL A 24 25.44 11.69 -17.36
CA VAL A 24 24.09 11.56 -17.89
C VAL A 24 23.50 10.34 -17.21
N ILE A 25 22.62 10.56 -16.23
CA ILE A 25 21.87 9.49 -15.59
C ILE A 25 20.78 9.10 -16.57
N GLU A 26 20.94 7.96 -17.24
CA GLU A 26 19.90 7.41 -18.10
C GLU A 26 18.64 7.12 -17.25
N PRO A 27 17.44 7.48 -17.74
CA PRO A 27 16.21 7.21 -17.02
C PRO A 27 16.02 5.69 -16.88
N VAL A 28 15.79 5.24 -15.65
CA VAL A 28 15.51 3.82 -15.37
C VAL A 28 14.10 3.52 -15.85
N GLU A 29 13.97 2.55 -16.75
CA GLU A 29 12.67 2.12 -17.29
C GLU A 29 11.74 1.58 -16.19
N ASP A 30 10.47 1.98 -16.25
CA ASP A 30 9.43 1.52 -15.35
C ASP A 30 9.07 0.06 -15.58
N LEU A 31 8.86 -0.68 -14.50
CA LEU A 31 8.37 -2.05 -14.58
C LEU A 31 6.83 -2.08 -14.59
N PRO A 32 6.22 -3.11 -15.21
CA PRO A 32 4.77 -3.27 -15.17
C PRO A 32 4.28 -3.45 -13.73
N VAL A 33 3.25 -2.68 -13.38
CA VAL A 33 2.60 -2.73 -12.07
C VAL A 33 1.45 -3.73 -12.15
N SER A 34 1.32 -4.61 -11.15
CA SER A 34 0.16 -5.49 -11.05
C SER A 34 -0.17 -5.79 -9.59
N ALA A 35 -1.42 -6.20 -9.34
CA ALA A 35 -1.85 -6.66 -8.03
C ALA A 35 -2.95 -7.70 -8.16
N THR A 36 -3.25 -8.36 -7.05
CA THR A 36 -4.37 -9.28 -6.86
C THR A 36 -5.13 -8.95 -5.58
N LEU A 37 -6.41 -9.28 -5.56
CA LEU A 37 -7.24 -9.26 -4.37
C LEU A 37 -8.18 -10.46 -4.40
N ILE A 38 -8.18 -11.21 -3.31
CA ILE A 38 -9.06 -12.34 -3.04
C ILE A 38 -9.79 -12.05 -1.75
N ARG A 39 -11.11 -11.99 -1.81
CA ARG A 39 -12.00 -11.93 -0.66
C ARG A 39 -12.66 -13.27 -0.46
N HIS A 40 -12.64 -13.74 0.78
CA HIS A 40 -13.36 -14.92 1.22
C HIS A 40 -14.24 -14.55 2.42
N VAL A 41 -15.53 -14.89 2.35
CA VAL A 41 -16.50 -14.68 3.43
C VAL A 41 -17.08 -16.04 3.80
N ASP A 42 -16.81 -16.47 5.02
CA ASP A 42 -17.49 -17.59 5.65
C ASP A 42 -18.55 -17.01 6.59
N TYR A 43 -19.81 -17.37 6.36
CA TYR A 43 -20.88 -16.98 7.25
C TYR A 43 -21.73 -18.18 7.67
N THR A 44 -22.04 -18.22 8.96
CA THR A 44 -23.05 -19.10 9.53
C THR A 44 -24.15 -18.23 10.13
N VAL A 45 -25.36 -18.31 9.57
CA VAL A 45 -26.52 -17.54 10.03
C VAL A 45 -27.66 -18.50 10.34
N ARG A 46 -28.15 -18.50 11.58
CA ARG A 46 -29.23 -19.38 12.06
C ARG A 46 -29.00 -20.85 11.70
N GLY A 47 -27.77 -21.33 11.89
CA GLY A 47 -27.36 -22.70 11.58
C GLY A 47 -27.16 -23.04 10.10
N THR A 48 -27.31 -22.06 9.19
CA THR A 48 -27.00 -22.23 7.76
C THR A 48 -25.66 -21.61 7.43
N SER A 49 -24.72 -22.42 6.94
CA SER A 49 -23.41 -21.95 6.50
C SER A 49 -23.38 -21.64 5.00
N ARG A 50 -22.63 -20.61 4.61
CA ARG A 50 -22.26 -20.33 3.21
C ARG A 50 -20.87 -19.74 3.15
N ASP A 51 -20.18 -20.13 2.10
CA ASP A 51 -18.88 -19.61 1.68
C ASP A 51 -19.08 -18.81 0.39
N THR A 52 -18.51 -17.60 0.35
CA THR A 52 -18.40 -16.84 -0.90
C THR A 52 -16.97 -16.39 -1.12
N THR A 53 -16.48 -16.57 -2.35
CA THR A 53 -15.15 -16.12 -2.77
C THR A 53 -15.27 -15.17 -3.96
N TYR A 54 -14.59 -14.04 -3.86
CA TYR A 54 -14.39 -13.06 -4.94
C TYR A 54 -12.90 -12.92 -5.22
N SER A 55 -12.52 -12.83 -6.50
CA SER A 55 -11.12 -12.70 -6.91
C SER A 55 -11.00 -11.78 -8.11
N THR A 56 -9.97 -10.94 -8.11
CA THR A 56 -9.66 -9.97 -9.16
C THR A 56 -8.14 -9.73 -9.23
N GLY A 57 -7.66 -9.26 -10.38
CA GLY A 57 -6.24 -9.06 -10.61
C GLY A 57 -5.90 -8.34 -11.93
N GLY A 58 -4.62 -7.97 -12.06
CA GLY A 58 -4.07 -7.30 -13.24
C GLY A 58 -4.42 -5.82 -13.32
N ASP A 59 -4.55 -5.29 -14.54
CA ASP A 59 -4.70 -3.85 -14.82
C ASP A 59 -5.98 -3.20 -14.28
N LYS A 60 -6.91 -4.02 -13.76
CA LYS A 60 -8.15 -3.57 -13.13
C LYS A 60 -7.96 -3.09 -11.69
N ILE A 61 -6.81 -3.37 -11.08
CA ILE A 61 -6.52 -3.00 -9.70
C ILE A 61 -5.70 -1.71 -9.66
N ILE A 62 -6.23 -0.72 -8.96
CA ILE A 62 -5.50 0.52 -8.67
C ILE A 62 -4.63 0.29 -7.45
N THR A 63 -3.33 0.53 -7.59
CA THR A 63 -2.37 0.44 -6.48
C THR A 63 -1.72 1.78 -6.20
N GLY A 64 -1.29 1.96 -4.96
CA GLY A 64 -0.57 3.15 -4.54
C GLY A 64 0.30 2.87 -3.33
N ALA A 65 1.47 3.50 -3.30
CA ALA A 65 2.27 3.59 -2.10
C ALA A 65 2.84 5.00 -1.97
N GLY A 66 3.07 5.47 -0.75
CA GLY A 66 3.57 6.83 -0.56
C GLY A 66 3.68 7.24 0.90
N TYR A 67 4.05 8.50 1.09
CA TYR A 67 4.21 9.11 2.41
C TYR A 67 3.07 10.09 2.72
N GLY A 68 2.75 10.26 4.00
CA GLY A 68 1.76 11.24 4.44
C GLY A 68 0.34 10.85 4.06
N PHE A 69 -0.05 9.63 4.45
CA PHE A 69 -1.40 9.13 4.18
C PHE A 69 -2.41 9.82 5.08
N LYS A 70 -3.26 10.66 4.49
CA LYS A 70 -4.37 11.30 5.20
C LYS A 70 -5.57 10.35 5.19
N SER A 71 -5.48 9.21 5.87
CA SER A 71 -6.71 8.53 6.26
C SER A 71 -7.39 9.26 7.41
N VAL A 72 -8.67 8.92 7.55
CA VAL A 72 -9.66 9.42 8.50
C VAL A 72 -9.04 9.56 9.91
N GLN A 73 -8.79 10.81 10.33
CA GLN A 73 -8.32 11.21 11.67
C GLN A 73 -6.92 10.73 12.09
N ASP A 74 -5.86 11.20 11.45
CA ASP A 74 -4.88 12.12 12.07
C ASP A 74 -3.69 12.35 11.13
N LYS A 75 -3.20 13.60 11.12
CA LYS A 75 -2.12 14.04 10.24
C LYS A 75 -0.77 13.69 10.84
N ASP A 76 -0.28 12.47 10.65
CA ASP A 76 1.13 12.19 10.88
C ASP A 76 1.90 12.05 9.55
N ALA A 77 2.76 13.03 9.29
CA ALA A 77 3.66 13.09 8.14
C ALA A 77 4.70 11.95 8.13
N ASN A 78 4.78 11.16 9.21
CA ASN A 78 5.67 10.02 9.38
C ASN A 78 5.05 8.67 8.98
N THR A 79 3.89 8.66 8.34
CA THR A 79 3.24 7.43 7.88
C THR A 79 3.64 7.09 6.44
N PHE A 80 3.88 5.80 6.20
CA PHE A 80 3.96 5.20 4.87
C PHE A 80 2.69 4.36 4.63
N TYR A 81 2.15 4.38 3.43
CA TYR A 81 0.97 3.57 3.10
C TYR A 81 1.18 2.68 1.90
N VAL A 82 0.42 1.58 1.87
CA VAL A 82 0.21 0.71 0.71
C VAL A 82 -1.30 0.55 0.53
N SER A 83 -1.82 0.90 -0.64
CA SER A 83 -3.24 0.78 -0.98
C SER A 83 -3.43 -0.13 -2.20
N ILE A 84 -4.41 -1.03 -2.11
CA ILE A 84 -4.88 -1.90 -3.20
C ILE A 84 -6.39 -1.68 -3.33
N ASP A 85 -6.86 -1.17 -4.46
CA ASP A 85 -8.29 -1.02 -4.77
C ASP A 85 -8.65 -1.85 -6.01
N ALA A 86 -9.56 -2.79 -5.82
CA ALA A 86 -9.85 -3.84 -6.78
C ALA A 86 -11.33 -3.97 -7.13
N GLY A 87 -12.19 -3.15 -6.51
CA GLY A 87 -13.62 -3.21 -6.73
C GLY A 87 -14.06 -2.39 -7.95
N PRO A 88 -15.25 -2.69 -8.51
CA PRO A 88 -15.85 -1.79 -9.48
C PRO A 88 -16.05 -0.42 -8.81
N HIS A 89 -15.39 0.61 -9.33
CA HIS A 89 -15.63 1.98 -8.90
C HIS A 89 -17.06 2.36 -9.24
N ILE A 90 -17.95 2.27 -8.26
CA ILE A 90 -19.25 2.92 -8.35
C ILE A 90 -18.97 4.41 -8.22
N ALA A 91 -19.56 5.21 -9.10
CA ALA A 91 -19.37 6.66 -9.06
C ALA A 91 -19.65 7.19 -7.64
N ASN A 92 -18.67 7.91 -7.09
CA ASN A 92 -18.69 8.48 -5.73
C ASN A 92 -18.61 7.47 -4.56
N THR A 93 -18.19 6.22 -4.77
CA THR A 93 -17.84 5.29 -3.69
C THR A 93 -16.38 4.84 -3.78
N TYR A 94 -15.84 4.39 -2.65
CA TYR A 94 -14.65 3.54 -2.64
C TYR A 94 -15.04 2.18 -3.22
N GLY A 95 -14.18 1.57 -4.04
CA GLY A 95 -14.42 0.24 -4.60
C GLY A 95 -14.29 -0.84 -3.52
N GLU A 96 -13.40 -1.80 -3.76
CA GLU A 96 -13.01 -2.80 -2.79
C GLU A 96 -11.55 -2.54 -2.46
N ASN A 97 -11.33 -1.80 -1.37
CA ASN A 97 -10.03 -1.23 -1.07
C ASN A 97 -9.48 -1.78 0.25
N VAL A 98 -8.20 -2.12 0.21
CA VAL A 98 -7.36 -2.42 1.36
C VAL A 98 -6.29 -1.35 1.45
N VAL A 99 -6.10 -0.77 2.63
CA VAL A 99 -5.01 0.16 2.88
C VAL A 99 -4.27 -0.24 4.14
N PHE A 100 -2.95 -0.29 4.08
CA PHE A 100 -2.05 -0.50 5.21
C PHE A 100 -1.30 0.78 5.51
N VAL A 101 -1.13 1.10 6.80
CA VAL A 101 -0.36 2.25 7.28
C VAL A 101 0.76 1.77 8.19
N ILE A 102 1.99 2.15 7.85
CA ILE A 102 3.23 1.67 8.43
C ILE A 102 4.02 2.87 8.98
N ASP A 103 4.81 2.64 10.03
CA ASP A 103 5.88 3.57 10.40
C ASP A 103 6.88 3.73 9.27
N LYS A 104 7.06 4.95 8.76
CA LYS A 104 8.11 5.22 7.78
C LYS A 104 9.49 4.81 8.30
N ALA A 105 9.78 5.04 9.59
CA ALA A 105 11.08 4.71 10.17
C ALA A 105 11.36 3.20 10.21
N LYS A 106 10.32 2.37 10.10
CA LYS A 106 10.44 0.91 10.14
C LYS A 106 10.41 0.26 8.75
N LEU A 107 10.14 1.03 7.68
CA LEU A 107 10.14 0.53 6.31
C LEU A 107 11.58 0.19 5.86
N LYS A 108 11.84 -1.10 5.61
CA LYS A 108 13.14 -1.62 5.17
C LYS A 108 12.96 -2.77 4.17
N PRO A 109 13.97 -3.12 3.36
CA PRO A 109 13.92 -4.34 2.55
C PRO A 109 13.62 -5.58 3.41
N GLY A 110 12.76 -6.47 2.91
CA GLY A 110 12.31 -7.66 3.66
C GLY A 110 11.42 -7.32 4.87
N PHE A 111 10.75 -6.17 4.84
CA PHE A 111 9.81 -5.79 5.88
C PHE A 111 8.67 -6.82 5.98
N VAL A 112 8.43 -7.31 7.19
CA VAL A 112 7.24 -8.10 7.54
C VAL A 112 6.53 -7.34 8.66
N GLY A 113 5.37 -6.78 8.35
CA GLY A 113 4.51 -6.13 9.31
C GLY A 113 3.36 -7.03 9.67
N VAL A 114 3.35 -7.52 10.91
CA VAL A 114 2.22 -8.24 11.49
C VAL A 114 1.44 -7.27 12.38
N TYR A 115 0.14 -7.46 12.47
CA TYR A 115 -0.70 -6.83 13.46
C TYR A 115 -1.71 -7.81 14.04
N SER A 116 -1.87 -7.73 15.35
CA SER A 116 -3.00 -8.30 16.06
C SER A 116 -3.56 -7.27 17.05
N ALA A 117 -4.84 -7.38 17.39
CA ALA A 117 -5.51 -6.49 18.34
C ALA A 117 -4.76 -6.38 19.68
N ASP A 118 -4.11 -7.47 20.11
CA ASP A 118 -3.35 -7.53 21.37
C ASP A 118 -1.93 -6.94 21.26
N GLN A 119 -1.45 -6.62 20.05
CA GLN A 119 -0.05 -6.25 19.78
C GLN A 119 0.15 -4.84 19.21
N GLN A 120 -0.92 -4.05 19.07
CA GLN A 120 -0.91 -2.74 18.38
C GLN A 120 0.16 -1.76 18.90
N ALA A 121 0.57 -1.84 20.17
CA ALA A 121 1.57 -0.94 20.74
C ALA A 121 3.02 -1.19 20.25
N ALA A 122 3.32 -2.35 19.67
CA ALA A 122 4.69 -2.73 19.28
C ALA A 122 4.85 -3.07 17.79
N THR A 123 3.75 -3.13 17.03
CA THR A 123 3.80 -3.57 15.63
C THR A 123 4.24 -2.44 14.69
N PRO A 124 4.98 -2.76 13.63
CA PRO A 124 5.39 -1.76 12.64
C PRO A 124 4.26 -1.35 11.69
N LEU A 125 3.24 -2.20 11.54
CA LEU A 125 1.95 -1.87 10.93
C LEU A 125 1.08 -1.22 12.02
N TYR A 126 0.69 0.04 11.81
CA TYR A 126 -0.10 0.81 12.78
C TYR A 126 -1.60 0.72 12.51
N ASP A 127 -1.95 0.61 11.24
CA ASP A 127 -3.34 0.61 10.81
C ASP A 127 -3.50 -0.21 9.53
N ALA A 128 -4.69 -0.76 9.35
CA ALA A 128 -5.19 -1.14 8.05
C ALA A 128 -6.68 -0.95 8.03
N THR A 129 -7.15 -0.59 6.85
CA THR A 129 -8.54 -0.35 6.57
C THR A 129 -8.95 -1.26 5.43
N TYR A 130 -10.05 -1.95 5.62
CA TYR A 130 -10.77 -2.60 4.54
C TYR A 130 -12.12 -1.92 4.35
N ALA A 131 -12.42 -1.57 3.10
CA ALA A 131 -13.72 -1.09 2.70
C ALA A 131 -14.16 -1.80 1.42
N TYR A 132 -15.45 -2.03 1.34
CA TYR A 132 -16.09 -2.68 0.20
C TYR A 132 -17.43 -2.01 -0.04
N SER A 133 -17.66 -1.59 -1.28
CA SER A 133 -18.99 -1.13 -1.72
C SER A 133 -19.35 -1.87 -3.00
N TYR A 134 -20.57 -2.41 -3.07
CA TYR A 134 -21.13 -2.89 -4.34
C TYR A 134 -22.58 -2.47 -4.50
N LYS A 135 -23.00 -2.33 -5.76
CA LYS A 135 -24.38 -2.11 -6.16
C LYS A 135 -24.82 -3.32 -6.98
N SER A 136 -25.83 -4.04 -6.53
CA SER A 136 -26.43 -5.11 -7.32
C SER A 136 -27.25 -4.54 -8.47
N GLU A 137 -27.50 -5.38 -9.47
CA GLU A 137 -28.32 -5.06 -10.66
C GLU A 137 -29.74 -4.61 -10.29
N ASN A 138 -30.28 -5.09 -9.18
CA ASN A 138 -31.60 -4.68 -8.66
C ASN A 138 -31.56 -3.36 -7.84
N GLY A 139 -30.44 -2.65 -7.82
CA GLY A 139 -30.28 -1.36 -7.13
C GLY A 139 -29.98 -1.47 -5.63
N SER A 140 -29.91 -2.67 -5.06
CA SER A 140 -29.43 -2.84 -3.67
C SER A 140 -27.94 -2.53 -3.59
N SER A 141 -27.47 -2.11 -2.42
CA SER A 141 -26.06 -1.92 -2.16
C SER A 141 -25.67 -2.59 -0.86
N ALA A 142 -24.50 -3.22 -0.82
CA ALA A 142 -23.88 -3.55 0.46
C ALA A 142 -22.59 -2.76 0.59
N ASN A 143 -22.38 -2.27 1.81
CA ASN A 143 -21.23 -1.44 2.13
C ASN A 143 -20.65 -1.94 3.44
N LEU A 144 -19.37 -2.27 3.42
CA LEU A 144 -18.55 -2.42 4.61
C LEU A 144 -17.68 -1.17 4.68
N HIS A 145 -17.99 -0.26 5.60
CA HIS A 145 -17.26 1.01 5.70
C HIS A 145 -16.16 0.92 6.75
N ASN A 146 -14.93 1.12 6.29
CA ASN A 146 -13.76 1.50 7.06
C ASN A 146 -13.60 0.72 8.37
N LEU A 147 -13.52 -0.61 8.27
CA LEU A 147 -13.08 -1.40 9.41
C LEU A 147 -11.63 -1.06 9.69
N ARG A 148 -11.40 -0.40 10.82
CA ARG A 148 -10.08 -0.03 11.30
C ARG A 148 -9.54 -1.12 12.20
N MET A 149 -8.23 -1.27 12.20
CA MET A 149 -7.53 -2.13 13.13
C MET A 149 -7.65 -1.61 14.57
N GLY A 150 -8.15 -2.47 15.47
CA GLY A 150 -8.31 -2.17 16.90
C GLY A 150 -9.51 -2.80 17.58
N LEU A 151 -10.50 -3.31 16.84
CA LEU A 151 -11.67 -3.98 17.45
C LEU A 151 -11.94 -5.40 16.93
N GLN A 152 -11.66 -5.70 15.65
CA GLN A 152 -12.08 -6.97 15.02
C GLN A 152 -11.17 -7.51 13.91
N MET A 153 -9.99 -6.91 13.68
CA MET A 153 -9.13 -7.21 12.54
C MET A 153 -7.71 -7.61 12.96
N VAL A 154 -7.19 -8.68 12.37
CA VAL A 154 -5.76 -9.05 12.38
C VAL A 154 -5.22 -9.04 10.96
N GLY A 155 -3.95 -8.73 10.80
CA GLY A 155 -3.39 -8.49 9.48
C GLY A 155 -1.90 -8.73 9.37
N GLU A 156 -1.47 -9.00 8.15
CA GLU A 156 -0.06 -9.07 7.77
C GLU A 156 0.13 -8.37 6.44
N LEU A 157 1.15 -7.51 6.38
CA LEU A 157 1.70 -6.95 5.16
C LEU A 157 3.18 -7.32 5.08
N LYS A 158 3.56 -7.95 3.98
CA LYS A 158 4.94 -8.34 3.71
C LYS A 158 5.44 -7.58 2.50
N ILE A 159 6.50 -6.80 2.67
CA ILE A 159 7.27 -6.20 1.56
C ILE A 159 8.43 -7.14 1.24
N GLU A 160 8.28 -7.87 0.14
CA GLU A 160 9.22 -8.91 -0.28
C GLU A 160 10.39 -8.34 -1.08
N SER A 161 10.18 -7.22 -1.78
CA SER A 161 11.26 -6.51 -2.45
C SER A 161 11.08 -4.99 -2.40
N TYR A 162 12.22 -4.30 -2.43
CA TYR A 162 12.32 -2.85 -2.57
C TYR A 162 13.34 -2.54 -3.66
N ASP A 163 12.87 -1.98 -4.78
CA ASP A 163 13.71 -1.45 -5.84
C ASP A 163 13.99 0.03 -5.54
N ALA A 164 15.18 0.33 -5.01
CA ALA A 164 15.58 1.68 -4.68
C ALA A 164 15.75 2.59 -5.91
N LEU A 165 16.16 2.02 -7.06
CA LEU A 165 16.36 2.77 -8.30
C LEU A 165 15.02 3.24 -8.86
N ARG A 166 14.02 2.35 -8.86
CA ARG A 166 12.67 2.64 -9.37
C ARG A 166 11.71 3.16 -8.30
N LYS A 167 12.16 3.18 -7.04
CA LYS A 167 11.33 3.50 -5.85
C LYS A 167 10.05 2.66 -5.84
N ALA A 168 10.18 1.36 -6.04
CA ALA A 168 9.04 0.45 -6.13
C ALA A 168 9.11 -0.65 -5.07
N ILE A 169 7.95 -1.16 -4.67
CA ILE A 169 7.83 -2.29 -3.73
C ILE A 169 6.95 -3.39 -4.31
N SER A 170 7.26 -4.62 -3.92
CA SER A 170 6.45 -5.80 -4.21
C SER A 170 6.24 -6.61 -2.94
N GLY A 171 5.16 -7.37 -2.89
CA GLY A 171 4.86 -8.19 -1.73
C GLY A 171 3.47 -8.78 -1.71
N SER A 172 3.05 -9.13 -0.50
CA SER A 172 1.78 -9.82 -0.23
C SER A 172 1.13 -9.31 1.03
N TYR A 173 -0.17 -9.55 1.14
CA TYR A 173 -0.94 -9.14 2.29
C TYR A 173 -2.06 -10.11 2.61
N ARG A 174 -2.45 -10.13 3.88
CA ARG A 174 -3.61 -10.86 4.38
C ARG A 174 -4.24 -10.11 5.54
N LEU A 175 -5.55 -9.98 5.52
CA LEU A 175 -6.38 -9.48 6.60
C LEU A 175 -7.39 -10.57 6.97
N PHE A 176 -7.67 -10.69 8.25
CA PHE A 176 -8.75 -11.50 8.79
C PHE A 176 -9.59 -10.65 9.73
N MET A 177 -10.90 -10.72 9.57
CA MET A 177 -11.88 -9.94 10.31
C MET A 177 -12.99 -10.86 10.83
N ARG A 178 -13.42 -10.64 12.07
CA ARG A 178 -14.70 -11.15 12.56
C ARG A 178 -15.73 -10.04 12.50
N LEU A 179 -16.87 -10.30 11.88
CA LEU A 179 -17.89 -9.29 11.65
C LEU A 179 -19.12 -9.62 12.50
N ASP A 180 -19.72 -8.58 13.08
CA ASP A 180 -20.99 -8.68 13.81
C ASP A 180 -22.21 -8.43 12.90
N THR A 181 -21.99 -8.26 11.60
CA THR A 181 -23.03 -8.10 10.58
C THR A 181 -22.61 -8.77 9.26
N ASP A 182 -23.58 -9.27 8.47
CA ASP A 182 -23.35 -9.76 7.11
C ASP A 182 -22.96 -8.58 6.18
N PRO A 183 -21.69 -8.48 5.73
CA PRO A 183 -21.22 -7.33 4.94
C PRO A 183 -21.80 -7.32 3.52
N LEU A 184 -22.49 -8.39 3.11
CA LEU A 184 -23.15 -8.52 1.81
C LEU A 184 -24.65 -8.19 1.88
N LYS A 185 -25.18 -7.83 3.06
CA LYS A 185 -26.58 -7.44 3.24
C LYS A 185 -26.72 -6.13 3.99
N PHE A 186 -27.60 -5.28 3.48
CA PHE A 186 -27.80 -3.92 3.98
C PHE A 186 -28.33 -3.83 5.42
N THR A 187 -29.02 -4.86 5.96
CA THR A 187 -29.97 -4.65 7.09
C THR A 187 -30.05 -5.74 8.15
N ARG A 188 -29.14 -6.73 8.20
CA ARG A 188 -29.26 -7.78 9.24
C ARG A 188 -28.33 -7.56 10.42
N ILE A 189 -28.92 -7.32 11.59
CA ILE A 189 -28.28 -7.54 12.89
C ILE A 189 -28.09 -9.06 13.02
N MET A 190 -26.87 -9.49 13.34
CA MET A 190 -26.57 -10.90 13.61
C MET A 190 -27.17 -11.33 14.95
N GLU A 191 -27.70 -12.56 15.00
CA GLU A 191 -28.06 -13.21 16.26
C GLU A 191 -26.78 -13.65 16.99
N PRO A 192 -26.78 -13.87 18.31
CA PRO A 192 -25.59 -14.27 19.07
C PRO A 192 -24.90 -15.55 18.57
N GLU A 193 -25.64 -16.46 17.94
CA GLU A 193 -25.14 -17.70 17.33
C GLU A 193 -24.56 -17.52 15.92
N ASP A 194 -24.81 -16.37 15.29
CA ASP A 194 -24.31 -16.10 13.95
C ASP A 194 -22.80 -15.83 14.01
N LYS A 195 -22.07 -16.31 13.01
CA LYS A 195 -20.64 -16.05 12.85
C LYS A 195 -20.37 -15.55 11.44
N CYS A 196 -19.59 -14.50 11.31
CA CYS A 196 -19.14 -14.01 10.02
C CYS A 196 -17.63 -13.75 10.09
N GLU A 197 -16.89 -14.47 9.27
CA GLU A 197 -15.45 -14.33 9.14
C GLU A 197 -15.11 -13.90 7.72
N LEU A 198 -14.29 -12.85 7.61
CA LEU A 198 -13.89 -12.26 6.35
C LEU A 198 -12.37 -12.32 6.27
N THR A 199 -11.86 -12.99 5.23
CA THR A 199 -10.44 -12.98 4.87
C THR A 199 -10.25 -12.20 3.57
N VAL A 200 -9.31 -11.26 3.55
CA VAL A 200 -8.90 -10.53 2.35
C VAL A 200 -7.41 -10.73 2.16
N SER A 201 -6.97 -11.13 0.97
CA SER A 201 -5.57 -11.41 0.71
C SER A 201 -5.18 -11.11 -0.73
N GLY A 202 -3.89 -10.96 -0.98
CA GLY A 202 -3.40 -10.74 -2.33
C GLY A 202 -1.92 -10.45 -2.39
N THR A 203 -1.50 -10.06 -3.59
CA THR A 203 -0.12 -9.72 -3.94
C THR A 203 -0.09 -8.39 -4.69
N PHE A 204 1.07 -7.75 -4.70
CA PHE A 204 1.33 -6.57 -5.49
C PHE A 204 2.77 -6.58 -6.01
N LEU A 205 2.98 -6.11 -7.22
CA LEU A 205 4.25 -6.07 -7.91
C LEU A 205 4.55 -4.66 -8.41
N ASN A 206 5.77 -4.20 -8.15
CA ASN A 206 6.34 -2.94 -8.66
C ASN A 206 5.52 -1.69 -8.33
N VAL A 207 4.80 -1.69 -7.20
CA VAL A 207 3.98 -0.54 -6.80
C VAL A 207 4.91 0.63 -6.48
N LYS A 208 4.76 1.72 -7.24
CA LYS A 208 5.58 2.92 -7.10
C LYS A 208 5.28 3.65 -5.79
N ILE A 209 6.35 4.03 -5.09
CA ILE A 209 6.32 4.89 -3.92
C ILE A 209 6.32 6.35 -4.37
N LYS A 210 5.22 7.05 -4.15
CA LYS A 210 5.09 8.49 -4.37
C LYS A 210 5.73 9.25 -3.20
N GLN A 211 6.64 10.15 -3.52
CA GLN A 211 7.15 11.16 -2.58
C GLN A 211 6.28 12.40 -2.78
N ASN A 212 5.48 12.75 -1.76
CA ASN A 212 4.75 14.02 -1.73
C ASN A 212 5.72 15.20 -1.63
#